data_AF-D0DSQ4-F1
#
_entry.id   AF-D0DSQ4-F1
#
_cell.length_a   1.000
_cell.length_b   1.000
_cell.length_c   1.000
_cell.angle_alpha   90.00
_cell.angle_beta   90.00
_cell.angle_gamma   90.00
#
_symmetry.space_group_name_H-M   'P 1'
#
loop_
_entity.id
_entity.type
_entity.pdbx_description
1 polymer ?
#
loop_
_entity_poly.entity_id
_entity_poly.type
_entity_poly.pdbx_seq_one_letter_code
_entity_poly.pdbx_strand_id
1 'polypeptide(L)'
;MDARLIQFHITPKLEGQTQEELRQNPSGFNMEFIAKEKYISENLQGVPQFRREYRHSLNHVVDQFNEYYQWHTEKAAKMKHYGDSFGRLEDLSDATKYLASLLKSEFLVPNELELIDIQIVGQFSVYESGSDTDLKKQADQIREASIREMQKKMAARQPAPNQPGQPGRPVAMHFPNREPRA
;
A
#
# COMPACT_ATOMS: atom_id res chain seq x y z
N MET A 1 -18.94 25.02 9.42
CA MET A 1 -17.74 24.42 10.03
C MET A 1 -17.07 23.63 8.95
N ASP A 2 -15.83 23.98 8.61
CA ASP A 2 -15.10 23.33 7.54
C ASP A 2 -14.70 21.92 7.96
N ALA A 3 -14.97 20.95 7.09
CA ALA A 3 -14.54 19.57 7.29
C ALA A 3 -13.19 19.37 6.62
N ARG A 4 -12.34 18.51 7.18
CA ARG A 4 -11.02 18.21 6.62
C ARG A 4 -10.78 16.71 6.56
N LEU A 5 -9.91 16.32 5.63
CA LEU A 5 -9.49 14.95 5.47
C LEU A 5 -8.45 14.56 6.52
N ILE A 6 -8.61 13.38 7.10
CA ILE A 6 -7.61 12.72 7.94
C ILE A 6 -7.34 11.35 7.32
N GLN A 7 -6.06 11.03 7.16
CA GLN A 7 -5.62 9.72 6.72
C GLN A 7 -5.04 8.93 7.90
N PHE A 8 -5.38 7.66 7.98
CA PHE A 8 -4.90 6.76 9.02
C PHE A 8 -4.53 5.40 8.42
N HIS A 9 -3.35 4.90 8.76
CA HIS A 9 -2.84 3.63 8.25
C HIS A 9 -2.81 2.58 9.35
N ILE A 10 -3.35 1.40 9.05
CA ILE A 10 -3.19 0.21 9.89
C ILE A 10 -2.30 -0.78 9.16
N THR A 11 -1.20 -1.13 9.81
CA THR A 11 -0.35 -2.26 9.42
C THR A 11 -0.80 -3.49 10.23
N PRO A 12 -1.38 -4.52 9.60
CA PRO A 12 -1.78 -5.74 10.29
C PRO A 12 -0.58 -6.40 10.94
N LYS A 13 -0.74 -6.89 12.16
CA LYS A 13 0.30 -7.66 12.85
C LYS A 13 0.05 -9.14 12.64
N LEU A 14 1.04 -9.84 12.08
CA LEU A 14 1.05 -11.29 11.97
C LEU A 14 2.10 -11.89 12.90
N GLU A 15 1.79 -13.01 13.54
CA GLU A 15 2.79 -13.76 14.31
C GLU A 15 3.95 -14.21 13.42
N GLY A 16 5.17 -14.01 13.89
CA GLY A 16 6.41 -14.36 13.17
C GLY A 16 6.93 -13.31 12.18
N GLN A 17 6.17 -12.25 11.88
CA GLN A 17 6.67 -11.13 11.09
C GLN A 17 7.64 -10.26 11.91
N THR A 18 8.84 -10.05 11.39
CA THR A 18 9.84 -9.18 11.99
C THR A 18 9.58 -7.71 11.65
N GLN A 19 10.02 -6.78 12.51
CA GLN A 19 9.93 -5.34 12.21
C GLN A 19 10.70 -4.95 10.94
N GLU A 20 11.70 -5.73 10.55
CA GLU A 20 12.52 -5.47 9.36
C GLU A 20 11.77 -5.85 8.08
N GLU A 21 11.04 -6.96 8.08
CA GLU A 21 10.15 -7.35 6.97
C GLU A 21 9.03 -6.33 6.75
N LEU A 22 8.42 -5.83 7.83
CA LEU A 22 7.40 -4.78 7.79
C LEU A 22 7.91 -3.44 7.23
N ARG A 23 9.20 -3.12 7.48
CA ARG A 23 9.83 -1.90 6.94
C ARG A 23 10.16 -2.02 5.46
N GLN A 24 10.54 -3.21 5.00
CA GLN A 24 10.92 -3.44 3.60
C GLN A 24 9.70 -3.53 2.68
N ASN A 25 8.57 -4.05 3.18
CA ASN A 25 7.31 -4.12 2.46
C ASN A 25 6.14 -3.68 3.37
N PRO A 26 5.90 -2.36 3.51
CA PRO A 26 4.77 -1.89 4.30
C PRO A 26 3.46 -2.21 3.59
N SER A 27 2.80 -3.27 4.05
CA SER A 27 1.46 -3.66 3.60
C SER A 27 0.44 -3.30 4.67
N GLY A 28 -0.70 -2.77 4.26
CA GLY A 28 -1.77 -2.46 5.20
C GLY A 28 -2.98 -1.78 4.59
N PHE A 29 -3.76 -1.17 5.47
CA PHE A 29 -5.05 -0.56 5.17
C PHE A 29 -4.94 0.94 5.44
N ASN A 30 -4.97 1.73 4.38
CA ASN A 30 -5.11 3.17 4.44
C ASN A 30 -6.59 3.52 4.51
N MET A 31 -7.00 4.27 5.51
CA MET A 31 -8.34 4.79 5.64
C MET A 31 -8.31 6.30 5.49
N GLU A 32 -9.28 6.83 4.78
CA GLU A 32 -9.49 8.26 4.64
C GLU A 32 -10.82 8.65 5.27
N PHE A 33 -10.78 9.64 6.16
CA PHE A 33 -11.94 10.14 6.88
C PHE A 33 -12.16 11.61 6.54
N ILE A 34 -13.42 12.01 6.45
CA ILE A 34 -13.80 13.42 6.50
C ILE A 34 -14.34 13.73 7.90
N ALA A 35 -13.83 14.78 8.52
CA ALA A 35 -14.21 15.11 9.90
C ALA A 35 -14.40 16.61 10.10
N LYS A 36 -15.36 17.00 10.95
CA LYS A 36 -15.49 18.39 11.43
C LYS A 36 -14.33 18.75 12.36
N GLU A 37 -14.00 20.04 12.45
CA GLU A 37 -12.90 20.56 13.27
C GLU A 37 -12.89 20.09 14.74
N LYS A 38 -14.06 19.80 15.31
CA LYS A 38 -14.16 19.30 16.69
C LYS A 38 -13.49 17.92 16.90
N TYR A 39 -13.24 17.16 15.84
CA TYR A 39 -12.52 15.87 15.89
C TYR A 39 -11.04 15.99 15.50
N ILE A 40 -10.63 17.15 15.00
CA ILE A 40 -9.31 17.35 14.38
C ILE A 40 -8.41 18.16 15.30
N SER A 41 -7.16 17.75 15.41
CA SER A 41 -6.03 18.59 15.80
C SER A 41 -4.98 18.58 14.68
N GLU A 42 -4.06 19.53 14.73
CA GLU A 42 -2.88 19.52 13.86
C GLU A 42 -1.67 19.05 14.66
N ASN A 43 -0.76 18.34 14.00
CA ASN A 43 0.55 18.09 14.56
C ASN A 43 1.48 19.31 14.35
N LEU A 44 2.73 19.21 14.80
CA LEU A 44 3.72 20.30 14.66
C LEU A 44 4.03 20.70 13.20
N GLN A 45 3.64 19.87 12.23
CA GLN A 45 3.86 20.09 10.79
C GLN A 45 2.59 20.60 10.10
N GLY A 46 1.50 20.87 10.85
CA GLY A 46 0.21 21.29 10.29
C GLY A 46 -0.61 20.16 9.67
N VAL A 47 -0.19 18.90 9.84
CA VAL A 47 -0.92 17.75 9.29
C VAL A 47 -2.13 17.44 10.17
N PRO A 48 -3.36 17.37 9.61
CA PRO A 48 -4.55 16.98 10.35
C PRO A 48 -4.44 15.56 10.92
N GLN A 49 -4.80 15.42 12.19
CA GLN A 49 -4.87 14.16 12.91
C GLN A 49 -6.11 14.15 13.80
N PHE A 50 -6.55 12.97 14.23
CA PHE A 50 -7.58 12.89 15.25
C PHE A 50 -7.09 13.50 16.57
N ARG A 51 -7.98 14.24 17.25
CA ARG A 51 -7.69 14.73 18.59
C ARG A 51 -7.43 13.56 19.54
N ARG A 52 -6.71 13.87 20.62
CA ARG A 52 -6.21 12.88 21.57
C ARG A 52 -7.34 12.07 22.22
N GLU A 53 -8.50 12.68 22.41
CA GLU A 53 -9.67 12.04 23.04
C GLU A 53 -10.18 10.85 22.21
N TYR A 54 -10.02 10.90 20.88
CA TYR A 54 -10.45 9.84 19.96
C TYR A 54 -9.40 8.75 19.75
N ARG A 55 -8.17 8.94 20.27
CA ARG A 55 -7.11 7.93 20.15
C ARG A 55 -7.47 6.62 20.84
N HIS A 56 -8.23 6.67 21.94
CA HIS A 56 -8.61 5.44 22.65
C HIS A 56 -9.54 4.58 21.79
N SER A 57 -10.60 5.17 21.23
CA SER A 57 -11.53 4.47 20.32
C SER A 57 -10.81 3.97 19.06
N LEU A 58 -9.94 4.79 18.46
CA LEU A 58 -9.20 4.38 17.28
C LEU A 58 -8.23 3.22 17.59
N ASN A 59 -7.52 3.27 18.71
CA ASN A 59 -6.66 2.17 19.14
C ASN A 59 -7.47 0.91 19.42
N HIS A 60 -8.66 1.03 20.01
CA HIS A 60 -9.53 -0.11 20.24
C HIS A 60 -9.93 -0.80 18.92
N VAL A 61 -10.32 -0.02 17.89
CA VAL A 61 -10.58 -0.54 16.55
C VAL A 61 -9.35 -1.24 15.97
N VAL A 62 -8.16 -0.64 16.11
CA VAL A 62 -6.90 -1.24 15.63
C VAL A 62 -6.60 -2.56 16.34
N ASP A 63 -6.81 -2.64 17.64
CA ASP A 63 -6.55 -3.83 18.43
C ASP A 63 -7.53 -4.95 18.06
N GLN A 64 -8.84 -4.67 17.99
CA GLN A 64 -9.86 -5.63 17.55
C GLN A 64 -9.64 -6.11 16.12
N PHE A 65 -9.28 -5.20 15.22
CA PHE A 65 -8.93 -5.54 13.84
C PHE A 65 -7.73 -6.49 13.78
N ASN A 66 -6.65 -6.20 14.52
CA ASN A 66 -5.45 -7.05 14.53
C ASN A 66 -5.72 -8.43 15.12
N GLU A 67 -6.50 -8.51 16.20
CA GLU A 67 -6.90 -9.78 16.81
C GLU A 67 -7.67 -10.65 15.82
N TYR A 68 -8.67 -10.07 15.14
CA TYR A 68 -9.42 -10.75 14.08
C TYR A 68 -8.52 -11.17 12.93
N TYR A 69 -7.69 -10.25 12.41
CA TYR A 69 -6.83 -10.51 11.25
C TYR A 69 -5.85 -11.64 11.51
N GLN A 70 -5.22 -11.64 12.69
CA GLN A 70 -4.30 -12.68 13.12
C GLN A 70 -5.03 -14.02 13.23
N TRP A 71 -6.13 -14.07 14.00
CA TRP A 71 -6.91 -15.30 14.19
C TRP A 71 -7.40 -15.89 12.86
N HIS A 72 -7.88 -15.04 11.96
CA HIS A 72 -8.37 -15.45 10.64
C HIS A 72 -7.26 -16.07 9.80
N THR A 73 -6.11 -15.39 9.74
CA THR A 73 -4.93 -15.84 8.97
C THR A 73 -4.40 -17.17 9.52
N GLU A 74 -4.32 -17.34 10.84
CA GLU A 74 -3.87 -18.59 11.46
C GLU A 74 -4.83 -19.75 11.18
N LYS A 75 -6.13 -19.50 11.21
CA LYS A 75 -7.15 -20.51 10.93
C LYS A 75 -7.10 -20.93 9.47
N ALA A 76 -6.96 -19.97 8.57
CA ALA A 76 -6.80 -20.17 7.14
C ALA A 76 -5.54 -21.01 6.82
N ALA A 77 -4.40 -20.71 7.45
CA ALA A 77 -3.15 -21.46 7.28
C ALA A 77 -3.26 -22.94 7.67
N LYS A 78 -4.18 -23.28 8.59
CA LYS A 78 -4.41 -24.67 9.05
C LYS A 78 -5.31 -25.48 8.09
N MET A 79 -5.91 -24.86 7.07
CA MET A 79 -6.80 -25.54 6.12
C MET A 79 -6.01 -26.14 4.94
N LYS A 80 -6.14 -27.46 4.75
CA LYS A 80 -5.35 -28.29 3.81
C LYS A 80 -5.33 -27.87 2.33
N HIS A 81 -6.26 -27.05 1.87
CA HIS A 81 -6.40 -26.63 0.45
C HIS A 81 -6.36 -25.11 0.26
N TYR A 82 -6.00 -24.38 1.31
CA TYR A 82 -6.12 -22.93 1.32
C TYR A 82 -5.10 -22.26 0.39
N GLY A 83 -3.89 -22.81 0.29
CA GLY A 83 -2.84 -22.31 -0.62
C GLY A 83 -3.18 -22.44 -2.10
N ASP A 84 -3.82 -23.54 -2.51
CA ASP A 84 -4.14 -23.84 -3.92
C ASP A 84 -5.25 -22.97 -4.54
N SER A 85 -5.77 -22.01 -3.77
CA SER A 85 -6.89 -21.14 -4.14
C SER A 85 -6.55 -19.66 -3.94
N PHE A 86 -7.41 -18.77 -4.45
CA PHE A 86 -7.38 -17.35 -4.10
C PHE A 86 -7.99 -17.06 -2.71
N GLY A 87 -8.02 -18.05 -1.80
CA GLY A 87 -8.59 -17.89 -0.46
C GLY A 87 -8.01 -16.68 0.29
N ARG A 88 -6.71 -16.40 0.14
CA ARG A 88 -6.07 -15.22 0.74
C ARG A 88 -6.63 -13.89 0.24
N LEU A 89 -7.18 -13.84 -0.97
CA LEU A 89 -7.90 -12.65 -1.48
C LEU A 89 -9.25 -12.51 -0.77
N GLU A 90 -9.95 -13.62 -0.53
CA GLU A 90 -11.21 -13.64 0.20
C GLU A 90 -11.01 -13.16 1.65
N ASP A 91 -9.94 -13.62 2.31
CA ASP A 91 -9.54 -13.15 3.64
C ASP A 91 -9.27 -11.65 3.68
N LEU A 92 -8.58 -11.09 2.68
CA LEU A 92 -8.36 -9.64 2.60
C LEU A 92 -9.67 -8.88 2.43
N SER A 93 -10.58 -9.41 1.62
CA SER A 93 -11.93 -8.86 1.46
C SER A 93 -12.67 -8.89 2.80
N ASP A 94 -12.63 -10.01 3.52
CA ASP A 94 -13.38 -10.18 4.77
C ASP A 94 -12.77 -9.35 5.92
N ALA A 95 -11.44 -9.25 5.98
CA ALA A 95 -10.74 -8.31 6.84
C ALA A 95 -11.16 -6.85 6.57
N THR A 96 -11.25 -6.46 5.29
CA THR A 96 -11.68 -5.10 4.92
C THR A 96 -13.12 -4.83 5.37
N LYS A 97 -14.04 -5.79 5.16
CA LYS A 97 -15.43 -5.68 5.61
C LYS A 97 -15.52 -5.60 7.13
N TYR A 98 -14.72 -6.39 7.84
CA TYR A 98 -14.68 -6.37 9.30
C TYR A 98 -14.19 -5.02 9.83
N LEU A 99 -13.11 -4.49 9.26
CA LEU A 99 -12.60 -3.16 9.60
C LEU A 99 -13.65 -2.06 9.38
N ALA A 100 -14.32 -2.08 8.22
CA ALA A 100 -15.40 -1.14 7.92
C ALA A 100 -16.55 -1.26 8.94
N SER A 101 -16.88 -2.48 9.36
CA SER A 101 -17.91 -2.74 10.37
C SER A 101 -17.51 -2.17 11.74
N LEU A 102 -16.29 -2.42 12.20
CA LEU A 102 -15.78 -1.89 13.48
C LEU A 102 -15.80 -0.37 13.51
N LEU A 103 -15.31 0.28 12.44
CA LEU A 103 -15.34 1.74 12.33
C LEU A 103 -16.78 2.26 12.43
N LYS A 104 -17.70 1.63 11.70
CA LYS A 104 -19.12 2.04 11.70
C LYS A 104 -19.78 1.87 13.06
N SER A 105 -19.43 0.85 13.84
CA SER A 105 -20.03 0.62 15.15
C SER A 105 -19.44 1.49 16.25
N GLU A 106 -18.15 1.80 16.19
CA GLU A 106 -17.42 2.33 17.36
C GLU A 106 -16.77 3.70 17.17
N PHE A 107 -16.64 4.16 15.92
CA PHE A 107 -15.85 5.35 15.62
C PHE A 107 -16.59 6.41 14.82
N LEU A 108 -17.36 6.01 13.80
CA LEU A 108 -18.01 6.95 12.89
C LEU A 108 -19.20 7.65 13.54
N VAL A 109 -19.36 8.94 13.22
CA VAL A 109 -20.47 9.78 13.67
C VAL A 109 -21.14 10.41 12.44
N PRO A 110 -22.39 10.06 12.12
CA PRO A 110 -23.06 10.55 10.92
C PRO A 110 -23.05 12.08 10.80
N ASN A 111 -22.77 12.60 9.60
CA ASN A 111 -22.64 14.03 9.28
C ASN A 111 -21.55 14.78 10.07
N GLU A 112 -20.62 14.07 10.73
CA GLU A 112 -19.65 14.68 11.63
C GLU A 112 -18.24 14.09 11.50
N LEU A 113 -18.16 12.77 11.41
CA LEU A 113 -16.95 11.98 11.23
C LEU A 113 -17.31 10.75 10.38
N GLU A 114 -16.96 10.79 9.10
CA GLU A 114 -17.33 9.76 8.13
C GLU A 114 -16.10 9.14 7.49
N LEU A 115 -16.19 7.85 7.20
CA LEU A 115 -15.21 7.13 6.40
C LEU A 115 -15.54 7.35 4.93
N ILE A 116 -14.54 7.76 4.15
CA ILE A 116 -14.66 8.02 2.71
C ILE A 116 -14.10 6.87 1.90
N ASP A 117 -12.96 6.32 2.31
CA ASP A 117 -12.28 5.27 1.55
C ASP A 117 -11.48 4.33 2.45
N ILE A 118 -11.32 3.08 2.01
CA ILE A 118 -10.35 2.12 2.54
C ILE A 118 -9.54 1.57 1.36
N GLN A 119 -8.25 1.87 1.34
CA GLN A 119 -7.30 1.39 0.33
C GLN A 119 -6.40 0.32 0.93
N ILE A 120 -6.34 -0.83 0.26
CA ILE A 120 -5.38 -1.89 0.55
C ILE A 120 -4.08 -1.54 -0.19
N VAL A 121 -3.00 -1.28 0.55
CA VAL A 121 -1.72 -0.81 0.01
C VAL A 121 -0.59 -1.77 0.36
N GLY A 122 0.34 -1.97 -0.58
CA GLY A 122 1.53 -2.81 -0.39
C GLY A 122 1.45 -4.16 -1.10
N GLN A 123 2.29 -5.09 -0.67
CA GLN A 123 2.37 -6.44 -1.26
C GLN A 123 1.55 -7.44 -0.45
N PHE A 124 0.55 -8.03 -1.11
CA PHE A 124 -0.25 -9.10 -0.55
C PHE A 124 -0.18 -10.34 -1.44
N SER A 125 0.44 -11.40 -0.93
CA SER A 125 0.55 -12.67 -1.64
C SER A 125 -0.77 -13.44 -1.54
N VAL A 126 -1.65 -13.24 -2.52
CA VAL A 126 -3.01 -13.82 -2.54
C VAL A 126 -3.12 -15.23 -3.14
N TYR A 127 -2.02 -15.74 -3.68
CA TYR A 127 -1.95 -17.06 -4.29
C TYR A 127 -0.70 -17.79 -3.83
N GLU A 128 -0.84 -19.05 -3.42
CA GLU A 128 0.25 -19.89 -2.97
C GLU A 128 0.19 -21.25 -3.66
N SER A 129 0.84 -21.38 -4.80
CA SER A 129 0.83 -22.63 -5.55
C SER A 129 1.29 -23.85 -4.71
N GLY A 130 0.46 -24.87 -4.49
CA GLY A 130 0.77 -26.01 -3.61
C GLY A 130 1.80 -27.03 -4.09
N SER A 131 2.53 -26.79 -5.19
CA SER A 131 3.57 -27.69 -5.69
C SER A 131 5.00 -27.20 -5.42
N ASP A 132 5.76 -27.84 -4.53
CA ASP A 132 7.14 -27.42 -4.24
C ASP A 132 8.15 -27.91 -5.31
N THR A 133 8.07 -27.30 -6.50
CA THR A 133 8.94 -27.66 -7.64
C THR A 133 10.32 -27.02 -7.53
N ASP A 134 11.33 -27.65 -8.11
CA ASP A 134 12.69 -27.09 -8.16
C ASP A 134 12.74 -25.71 -8.81
N LEU A 135 11.83 -25.43 -9.75
CA LEU A 135 11.69 -24.11 -10.37
C LEU A 135 11.23 -23.03 -9.38
N LYS A 136 10.36 -23.37 -8.41
CA LYS A 136 9.93 -22.43 -7.36
C LYS A 136 11.02 -22.15 -6.35
N LYS A 137 11.83 -23.14 -6.01
CA LYS A 137 13.00 -22.96 -5.14
C LYS A 137 14.02 -21.98 -5.74
N GLN A 138 14.05 -21.88 -7.07
CA GLN A 138 14.88 -20.90 -7.79
C GLN A 138 14.21 -19.52 -7.95
N ALA A 139 12.92 -19.37 -7.65
CA ALA A 139 12.17 -18.16 -7.97
C ALA A 139 12.72 -16.90 -7.28
N ASP A 140 13.13 -16.99 -6.02
CA ASP A 140 13.70 -15.83 -5.30
C ASP A 140 15.04 -15.40 -5.88
N GLN A 141 15.91 -16.37 -6.21
CA GLN A 141 17.18 -16.10 -6.89
C GLN A 141 16.96 -15.43 -8.25
N ILE A 142 15.96 -15.90 -9.01
CA ILE A 142 15.59 -15.33 -10.31
C ILE A 142 15.00 -13.92 -10.16
N ARG A 143 14.12 -13.69 -9.16
CA ARG A 143 13.57 -12.35 -8.88
C ARG A 143 14.65 -11.35 -8.54
N GLU A 144 15.56 -11.70 -7.64
CA GLU A 144 16.68 -10.83 -7.27
C GLU A 144 17.59 -10.53 -8.46
N ALA A 145 17.94 -11.55 -9.25
CA ALA A 145 18.76 -11.37 -10.45
C ALA A 145 18.07 -10.43 -11.45
N SER A 146 16.77 -10.60 -11.67
CA SER A 146 15.97 -9.76 -12.57
C SER A 146 15.88 -8.31 -12.10
N ILE A 147 15.65 -8.07 -10.80
CA ILE A 147 15.63 -6.72 -10.21
C ILE A 147 16.99 -6.05 -10.38
N ARG A 148 18.10 -6.74 -10.06
CA ARG A 148 19.45 -6.21 -10.23
C ARG A 148 19.78 -5.92 -11.69
N GLU A 149 19.39 -6.78 -12.60
CA GLU A 149 19.60 -6.58 -14.05
C GLU A 149 18.80 -5.38 -14.56
N MET A 150 17.54 -5.25 -14.14
CA MET A 150 16.69 -4.11 -14.47
C MET A 150 17.27 -2.80 -13.91
N GLN A 151 17.73 -2.78 -12.65
CA GLN A 151 18.40 -1.63 -12.06
C GLN A 151 19.67 -1.24 -12.84
N LYS A 152 20.50 -2.21 -13.24
CA LYS A 152 21.67 -1.96 -14.10
C LYS A 152 21.28 -1.36 -15.44
N LYS A 153 20.23 -1.88 -16.08
CA LYS A 153 19.72 -1.35 -17.37
C LYS A 153 19.15 0.05 -17.23
N MET A 154 18.47 0.36 -16.11
CA MET A 154 17.97 1.71 -15.84
C MET A 154 19.11 2.69 -15.55
N ALA A 155 20.11 2.29 -14.77
CA ALA A 155 21.31 3.09 -14.51
C ALA A 155 22.11 3.35 -15.80
N ALA A 156 22.25 2.36 -16.67
CA ALA A 156 22.90 2.51 -17.98
C ALA A 156 22.10 3.36 -18.98
N ARG A 157 20.80 3.60 -18.72
CA ARG A 157 19.92 4.46 -19.52
C ARG A 157 19.77 5.88 -18.94
N GLN A 158 20.36 6.17 -17.78
CA GLN A 158 20.44 7.55 -17.32
C GLN A 158 21.39 8.31 -18.28
N PRO A 159 20.93 9.37 -18.95
CA PRO A 159 21.85 10.28 -19.63
C PRO A 159 22.83 10.79 -18.58
N ALA A 160 24.12 10.79 -18.90
CA ALA A 160 25.12 11.37 -18.02
C ALA A 160 24.67 12.76 -17.55
N PRO A 161 24.82 13.10 -16.25
CA PRO A 161 24.51 14.46 -15.80
C PRO A 161 25.31 15.44 -16.66
N ASN A 162 24.58 16.36 -17.30
CA ASN A 162 25.11 17.43 -18.16
C ASN A 162 26.50 17.87 -17.70
N GLN A 163 27.52 17.59 -18.51
CA GLN A 163 28.82 18.24 -18.34
C GLN A 163 28.61 19.75 -18.51
N PRO A 164 29.01 20.59 -17.53
CA PRO A 164 28.92 22.02 -17.68
C PRO A 164 30.03 22.47 -18.63
N GLY A 165 29.64 22.87 -19.84
CA GLY A 165 30.49 23.63 -20.75
C GLY A 165 30.68 22.99 -22.12
N GLN A 166 29.77 23.27 -23.06
CA GLN A 166 30.15 23.58 -24.43
C GLN A 166 29.02 24.37 -25.11
N PRO A 167 29.29 25.56 -25.67
CA PRO A 167 28.28 26.39 -26.30
C PRO A 167 27.90 25.84 -27.68
N GLY A 168 26.60 25.68 -27.90
CA GLY A 168 25.93 25.76 -29.20
C GLY A 168 26.32 24.74 -30.27
N ARG A 169 25.47 23.73 -30.48
CA ARG A 169 25.19 23.23 -31.83
C ARG A 169 23.69 23.32 -32.09
N PRO A 170 23.25 23.98 -33.17
CA PRO A 170 21.83 24.11 -33.47
C PRO A 170 21.25 22.73 -33.78
N VAL A 171 20.10 22.46 -33.18
CA VAL A 171 19.27 21.29 -33.52
C VAL A 171 18.88 21.43 -34.99
N ALA A 172 19.38 20.54 -35.83
CA ALA A 172 18.87 20.42 -37.19
C ALA A 172 17.43 19.91 -37.11
N MET A 173 16.46 20.82 -37.16
CA MET A 173 15.06 20.49 -37.37
C MET A 173 14.94 19.86 -38.76
N HIS A 174 14.88 18.53 -38.79
CA HIS A 174 14.57 17.80 -40.02
C HIS A 174 13.07 17.96 -40.28
N PHE A 175 12.72 18.97 -41.07
CA PHE A 175 11.38 19.09 -41.63
C PHE A 175 11.24 18.07 -42.76
N PRO A 176 10.26 17.15 -42.73
CA PRO A 176 10.00 16.30 -43.88
C PRO A 176 9.56 17.19 -45.04
N ASN A 177 10.34 17.13 -46.12
CA ASN A 177 10.12 17.81 -47.37
C ASN A 177 8.71 17.43 -47.89
N ARG A 178 7.79 18.39 -47.97
CA ARG A 178 6.62 18.24 -48.84
C ARG A 178 7.15 18.26 -50.26
N GLU A 179 7.13 17.13 -50.93
CA GLU A 179 7.33 17.08 -52.38
C GLU A 179 6.30 17.99 -53.06
N PRO A 180 6.71 18.90 -53.96
CA PRO A 180 5.81 19.54 -54.87
C PRO A 180 5.93 18.84 -56.22
N ARG A 181 4.94 18.04 -56.60
CA ARG A 181 4.75 17.65 -58.01
C ARG A 181 3.26 17.43 -58.25
N ALA A 182 2.71 17.78 -59.39
CA ALA A 182 3.06 18.67 -60.50
C ALA A 182 1.78 18.69 -61.36
#